data_AF-W4LDM8-F1
#
_entry.id   AF-W4LDM8-F1
#
_cell.length_a   1.000
_cell.length_b   1.000
_cell.length_c   1.000
_cell.angle_alpha   90.00
_cell.angle_beta   90.00
_cell.angle_gamma   90.00
#
_symmetry.space_group_name_H-M   'P 1'
#
loop_
_entity.id
_entity.type
_entity.pdbx_description
1 polymer ?
#
loop_
_entity_poly.entity_id
_entity_poly.type
_entity_poly.pdbx_seq_one_letter_code
_entity_poly.pdbx_strand_id
1 'polypeptide(L)' 'MFAMLMLLAFLVDQIQQLCCPLFQAAWAKWGSKRLLWEKMRAYFYIYALDSMRHLFEALCENLDKPTPTLASDSG' A
#
# COMPACT_ATOMS: atom_id res chain seq x y z
N MET A 1 23.80 5.23 -14.93
CA MET A 1 23.08 6.28 -14.18
C MET A 1 21.84 5.73 -13.46
N PHE A 2 20.94 5.00 -14.13
CA PHE A 2 19.74 4.40 -13.50
C PHE A 2 20.01 3.34 -12.41
N ALA A 3 21.12 2.61 -12.50
CA ALA A 3 21.50 1.59 -11.52
C ALA A 3 21.57 2.13 -10.08
N MET A 4 22.05 3.37 -9.89
CA MET A 4 22.11 4.00 -8.56
C MET A 4 20.72 4.31 -8.00
N LEU A 5 19.78 4.76 -8.84
CA LEU A 5 18.40 5.00 -8.43
C LEU A 5 17.68 3.71 -8.06
N MET A 6 17.93 2.63 -8.80
CA MET A 6 17.37 1.31 -8.51
C MET A 6 17.88 0.79 -7.17
N LEU A 7 19.20 0.82 -6.95
CA LEU A 7 19.81 0.43 -5.68
C LEU A 7 19.32 1.29 -4.51
N LEU A 8 19.09 2.59 -4.73
CA LEU A 8 18.53 3.48 -3.71
C LEU A 8 17.08 3.11 -3.38
N ALA A 9 16.24 2.84 -4.38
CA ALA A 9 14.85 2.41 -4.15
C ALA A 9 14.79 1.09 -3.37
N PHE A 10 15.69 0.14 -3.69
CA PHE A 10 15.84 -1.09 -2.91
C PHE A 10 16.28 -0.81 -1.47
N LEU A 11 17.29 0.07 -1.27
CA LEU A 11 17.76 0.41 0.08
C LEU A 11 16.64 1.03 0.93
N VAL A 12 15.85 1.93 0.36
CA VAL A 12 14.69 2.53 1.04
C VAL A 12 13.66 1.46 1.41
N ASP A 13 13.34 0.55 0.49
CA ASP A 13 12.41 -0.56 0.77
C ASP A 13 12.93 -1.47 1.90
N GLN A 14 14.23 -1.76 1.93
CA GLN A 14 14.84 -2.59 2.96
C GLN A 14 14.86 -1.90 4.34
N ILE A 15 15.14 -0.59 4.40
CA ILE A 15 15.05 0.20 5.64
C ILE A 15 13.61 0.19 6.15
N GLN A 16 12.64 0.33 5.26
CA GLN A 16 11.24 0.36 5.62
C GLN A 16 10.73 -0.98 6.14
N GLN A 17 11.16 -2.10 5.55
CA GLN A 17 10.87 -3.44 6.06
C GLN A 17 11.45 -3.67 7.47
N LEU A 18 12.63 -3.12 7.76
CA LEU A 18 13.31 -3.30 9.05
C LEU A 18 12.73 -2.42 10.16
N CYS A 19 12.43 -1.15 9.85
CA CYS A 19 12.10 -0.15 10.86
C CYS A 19 10.60 0.12 11.01
N CYS A 20 9.73 -0.34 10.09
CA CYS A 20 8.31 -0.02 10.11
C CYS A 20 7.46 -1.16 10.69
N PRO A 21 7.00 -1.08 11.95
CA PRO A 21 6.16 -2.11 12.55
C PRO A 21 4.79 -2.21 11.85
N LEU A 22 4.28 -1.11 11.29
CA LEU A 22 3.04 -1.12 10.48
C LEU A 22 3.19 -1.93 9.19
N PHE A 23 4.35 -1.84 8.53
CA PHE A 23 4.65 -2.67 7.36
C PHE A 23 4.70 -4.15 7.73
N GLN A 24 5.32 -4.47 8.87
CA GLN A 24 5.41 -5.84 9.38
C GLN A 24 4.03 -6.40 9.75
N ALA A 25 3.17 -5.59 10.37
CA ALA A 25 1.79 -5.96 10.68
C ALA A 25 0.97 -6.20 9.41
N ALA A 26 1.09 -5.31 8.40
CA ALA A 26 0.43 -5.51 7.11
C ALA A 26 0.94 -6.78 6.41
N TRP A 27 2.25 -7.02 6.41
CA TRP A 27 2.80 -8.26 5.83
C TRP A 27 2.29 -9.50 6.59
N ALA A 28 2.28 -9.50 7.92
CA ALA A 28 1.74 -10.59 8.70
C ALA A 28 0.27 -10.90 8.36
N LYS A 29 -0.53 -9.86 8.10
CA LYS A 29 -1.94 -9.99 7.67
C LYS A 29 -2.10 -10.62 6.28
N TRP A 30 -1.30 -10.21 5.31
CA TRP A 30 -1.45 -10.65 3.90
C TRP A 30 -0.63 -11.90 3.57
N GLY A 31 0.34 -12.28 4.39
CA GLY A 31 1.14 -13.52 4.31
C GLY A 31 2.15 -13.58 3.16
N SER A 32 1.90 -12.91 2.03
CA SER A 32 2.78 -12.88 0.86
C SER A 32 3.21 -11.47 0.51
N LYS A 33 4.52 -11.28 0.31
CA LYS A 33 5.08 -10.00 -0.17
C LYS A 33 4.46 -9.56 -1.49
N ARG A 34 4.21 -10.50 -2.40
CA ARG A 34 3.59 -10.20 -3.71
C ARG A 34 2.18 -9.65 -3.52
N LEU A 35 1.37 -10.29 -2.68
CA LEU A 35 0.01 -9.86 -2.42
C LEU A 35 -0.02 -8.50 -1.71
N LEU A 36 0.88 -8.29 -0.74
CA LEU A 36 1.04 -6.99 -0.08
C LEU A 36 1.35 -5.89 -1.09
N TRP A 37 2.27 -6.13 -2.03
CA TRP A 37 2.64 -5.16 -3.07
C TRP A 37 1.50 -4.89 -4.05
N GLU A 38 0.75 -5.92 -4.46
CA GLU A 38 -0.43 -5.77 -5.31
C GLU A 38 -1.51 -4.94 -4.62
N LYS A 39 -1.76 -5.17 -3.32
CA LYS A 39 -2.70 -4.38 -2.52
C LYS A 39 -2.21 -2.94 -2.34
N MET A 40 -0.95 -2.75 -1.96
CA MET A 40 -0.34 -1.43 -1.84
C MET A 40 -0.53 -0.61 -3.12
N ARG A 41 -0.23 -1.21 -4.28
CA ARG A 41 -0.44 -0.61 -5.59
C ARG A 41 -1.91 -0.29 -5.87
N ALA A 42 -2.84 -1.18 -5.53
CA ALA A 42 -4.26 -0.92 -5.69
C ALA A 42 -4.73 0.27 -4.85
N TYR A 43 -4.27 0.38 -3.60
CA TYR A 43 -4.62 1.50 -2.72
C TYR A 43 -4.14 2.85 -3.26
N PHE A 44 -2.98 2.91 -3.90
CA PHE A 44 -2.51 4.13 -4.58
C PHE A 44 -3.43 4.61 -5.72
N TYR A 45 -4.15 3.70 -6.37
CA TYR A 45 -5.07 4.06 -7.45
C TYR A 45 -6.48 4.40 -6.95
N ILE A 46 -6.88 3.86 -5.80
CA ILE A 46 -8.26 3.90 -5.32
C ILE A 46 -8.46 4.98 -4.25
N TYR A 47 -7.44 5.27 -3.45
CA TYR A 47 -7.54 6.15 -2.30
C TYR A 47 -6.65 7.39 -2.43
N ALA A 48 -7.15 8.53 -1.96
CA ALA A 48 -6.33 9.70 -1.69
C ALA A 48 -5.52 9.44 -0.42
N LEU A 49 -4.24 9.10 -0.58
CA LEU A 49 -3.34 8.79 0.51
C LEU A 49 -2.55 10.04 0.91
N ASP A 50 -2.73 10.52 2.13
CA ASP A 50 -1.99 11.68 2.64
C ASP A 50 -0.55 11.35 3.06
N SER A 51 -0.29 10.08 3.39
CA SER A 51 1.03 9.63 3.79
C SER A 51 1.22 8.13 3.59
N MET A 52 2.49 7.70 3.61
CA MET A 52 2.84 6.28 3.58
C MET A 52 2.36 5.54 4.84
N ARG A 53 2.26 6.24 5.99
CA ARG A 53 1.65 5.68 7.21
C ARG A 53 0.18 5.36 6.98
N HIS A 54 -0.56 6.31 6.38
CA HIS A 54 -1.98 6.14 6.05
C HIS A 54 -2.22 4.96 5.12
N LEU A 55 -1.31 4.72 4.17
CA LEU A 55 -1.33 3.53 3.31
C LEU A 55 -1.20 2.22 4.09
N PHE A 56 -0.25 2.12 5.02
CA PHE A 56 -0.08 0.88 5.81
C PHE A 56 -1.18 0.70 6.85
N GLU A 57 -1.68 1.78 7.46
CA GLU A 57 -2.87 1.74 8.30
C GLU A 57 -4.06 1.22 7.51
N ALA A 58 -4.31 1.74 6.30
CA ALA A 58 -5.39 1.28 5.43
C ALA A 58 -5.20 -0.15 4.89
N LEU A 59 -3.97 -0.69 4.87
CA LEU A 59 -3.71 -2.10 4.56
C LEU A 59 -3.93 -3.01 5.77
N CYS A 60 -3.65 -2.51 6.98
CA CYS A 60 -3.83 -3.20 8.25
C CYS A 60 -5.31 -3.22 8.68
N GLU A 61 -5.99 -2.08 8.61
CA GLU A 61 -7.43 -1.98 8.73
C GLU A 61 -8.03 -2.54 7.45
N ASN A 62 -9.10 -3.32 7.52
CA ASN A 62 -9.84 -3.64 6.30
C ASN A 62 -10.62 -2.38 5.95
N LEU A 63 -9.98 -1.38 5.30
CA LEU A 63 -10.74 -0.26 4.78
C LEU A 63 -11.66 -0.84 3.72
N ASP A 64 -12.93 -0.99 4.10
CA ASP A 64 -13.97 -1.50 3.22
C ASP A 64 -13.91 -0.69 1.94
N LYS A 65 -13.68 -1.43 0.84
CA LYS A 65 -13.58 -0.93 -0.53
C LYS A 65 -14.57 0.24 -0.68
N PRO A 66 -14.19 1.41 -1.24
CA PRO A 66 -15.17 2.45 -1.51
C PRO A 66 -16.25 1.77 -2.34
N THR A 67 -17.43 1.67 -1.73
CA THR A 67 -18.56 0.97 -2.32
C THR A 67 -18.75 1.67 -3.65
N PRO A 68 -18.62 0.98 -4.81
CA PRO A 68 -18.76 1.64 -6.10
C PRO A 68 -20.13 2.29 -6.08
N THR A 69 -20.13 3.61 -5.92
CA THR A 69 -21.33 4.41 -5.96
C THR A 69 -21.63 4.46 -7.44
N LEU A 70 -22.33 3.41 -7.90
CA LEU A 70 -23.00 3.42 -9.18
C LEU A 70 -23.91 4.64 -9.07
N ALA A 71 -23.50 5.75 -9.68
CA ALA A 71 -24.40 6.83 -9.99
C ALA A 71 -25.47 6.18 -10.88
N SER A 72 -26.54 5.74 -10.25
CA SER A 72 -27.77 5.35 -10.92
C SER A 72 -28.31 6.64 -11.48
N ASP A 73 -27.86 6.99 -12.69
CA ASP A 73 -28.53 7.97 -13.54
C ASP A 73 -29.99 7.54 -13.59
N SER A 74 -30.79 8.25 -12.80
CA SER A 74 -32.22 8.11 -12.71
C SER A 74 -32.76 9.42 -13.26
N GLY A 75 -33.27 9.40 -14.49
CA GLY A 75 -33.94 10.55 -15.12
C GLY A 75 -33.60 10.73 -16.58
#